data_AF-A0A1Z9FBB9-F1
#
_entry.id   AF-A0A1Z9FBB9-F1
#
_cell.length_a   1.000
_cell.length_b   1.000
_cell.length_c   1.000
_cell.angle_alpha   90.00
_cell.angle_beta   90.00
_cell.angle_gamma   90.00
#
_symmetry.space_group_name_H-M   'P 1'
#
loop_
_entity.id
_entity.type
_entity.pdbx_description
1 polymer ?
#
loop_
_entity_poly.entity_id
_entity_poly.type
_entity_poly.pdbx_seq_one_letter_code
_entity_poly.pdbx_strand_id
1 'polypeptide(L)'
;MKTVKIFYAGIPTKNNNAEKVDVLRFFHMGVTGAQSTEIKVPQHSACDLAVMQGWVHENSGRTPHLMFRREIIRQQKLAQKHVLAIDSNLFLWKDPNNTHHYLRFSLNDVFPQTGTYFTDNIDPTRWNKIRNDLNINVQPWRKEGRHILICLQRNGGWSMKQLPVMQWLPKIIQQIKKHTDRKIIVRAHPGDGKAKEYLRVNQPGVRISTNPTIQQDFVDCHAVVTYNSSPGVAAAVEGIPIYVMDPDPRSSQAFDVANTDISTINDPKTFDRQPWLEKIAMCHFNFDDLRNGTAWKIIKDYI
;
A
#
# COMPACT_ATOMS: atom_id res chain seq x y z
N MET A 1 15.89 27.68 5.08
CA MET A 1 14.47 27.50 4.69
C MET A 1 14.43 26.32 3.72
N LYS A 2 13.59 25.30 3.94
CA LYS A 2 13.55 24.11 3.08
C LYS A 2 12.85 24.43 1.77
N THR A 3 13.42 24.01 0.65
CA THR A 3 12.87 24.22 -0.70
C THR A 3 12.10 22.97 -1.13
N VAL A 4 10.87 23.15 -1.58
CA VAL A 4 9.95 22.08 -1.97
C VAL A 4 9.54 22.26 -3.43
N LYS A 5 9.58 21.19 -4.22
CA LYS A 5 9.12 21.22 -5.62
C LYS A 5 8.08 20.15 -5.89
N ILE A 6 6.99 20.56 -6.51
CA ILE A 6 5.82 19.72 -6.77
C ILE A 6 5.78 19.39 -8.25
N PHE A 7 6.07 18.14 -8.61
CA PHE A 7 6.29 17.73 -10.00
C PHE A 7 5.05 17.09 -10.61
N TYR A 8 4.37 17.82 -11.50
CA TYR A 8 3.17 17.34 -12.20
C TYR A 8 3.48 16.46 -13.41
N ALA A 9 4.64 16.65 -14.05
CA ALA A 9 5.04 15.85 -15.22
C ALA A 9 5.31 14.36 -14.89
N GLY A 10 5.26 13.99 -13.59
CA GLY A 10 5.21 12.61 -13.14
C GLY A 10 3.84 11.94 -13.36
N ILE A 11 2.79 12.69 -13.72
CA ILE A 11 1.45 12.15 -14.02
C ILE A 11 1.40 11.68 -15.49
N PRO A 12 0.78 10.53 -15.81
CA PRO A 12 0.58 10.10 -17.20
C PRO A 12 -0.18 11.15 -18.02
N THR A 13 0.21 11.38 -19.28
CA THR A 13 -0.43 12.36 -20.17
C THR A 13 -1.90 12.06 -20.45
N LYS A 14 -2.23 10.77 -20.65
CA LYS A 14 -3.62 10.30 -20.70
C LYS A 14 -4.10 10.03 -19.27
N ASN A 15 -4.60 11.06 -18.59
CA ASN A 15 -5.15 10.96 -17.25
C ASN A 15 -6.51 11.65 -17.15
N ASN A 16 -7.53 10.88 -16.80
CA ASN A 16 -8.90 11.39 -16.62
C ASN A 16 -9.27 11.55 -15.14
N ASN A 17 -8.33 11.30 -14.21
CA ASN A 17 -8.58 11.39 -12.77
C ASN A 17 -7.97 12.69 -12.20
N ALA A 18 -8.83 13.65 -11.85
CA ALA A 18 -8.45 14.93 -11.26
C ALA A 18 -7.68 14.77 -9.93
N GLU A 19 -7.93 13.69 -9.17
CA GLU A 19 -7.31 13.42 -7.86
C GLU A 19 -5.78 13.45 -7.91
N LYS A 20 -5.18 13.01 -9.02
CA LYS A 20 -3.71 13.03 -9.19
C LYS A 20 -3.13 14.43 -9.27
N VAL A 21 -3.88 15.37 -9.85
CA VAL A 21 -3.48 16.78 -9.94
C VAL A 21 -3.81 17.47 -8.63
N ASP A 22 -5.00 17.24 -8.09
CA ASP A 22 -5.49 17.88 -6.88
C ASP A 22 -4.65 17.53 -5.66
N VAL A 23 -4.19 16.29 -5.52
CA VAL A 23 -3.31 15.93 -4.39
C VAL A 23 -2.01 16.75 -4.36
N LEU A 24 -1.40 16.97 -5.53
CA LEU A 24 -0.18 17.75 -5.65
C LEU A 24 -0.45 19.23 -5.37
N ARG A 25 -1.55 19.75 -5.91
CA ARG A 25 -1.99 21.14 -5.70
C ARG A 25 -2.32 21.41 -4.24
N PHE A 26 -3.05 20.52 -3.59
CA PHE A 26 -3.43 20.69 -2.19
C PHE A 26 -2.23 20.53 -1.25
N PHE A 27 -1.29 19.64 -1.58
CA PHE A 27 -0.02 19.60 -0.84
C PHE A 27 0.74 20.93 -1.00
N HIS A 28 0.85 21.47 -2.23
CA HIS A 28 1.46 22.78 -2.47
C HIS A 28 0.84 23.88 -1.58
N MET A 29 -0.49 23.96 -1.54
CA MET A 29 -1.24 24.95 -0.75
C MET A 29 -0.96 24.82 0.76
N GLY A 30 -0.79 23.61 1.28
CA GLY A 30 -0.49 23.37 2.70
C GLY A 30 0.95 23.67 3.11
N VAL A 31 1.87 23.81 2.16
CA VAL A 31 3.27 24.15 2.46
C VAL A 31 3.37 25.65 2.76
N THR A 32 3.47 25.97 4.05
CA THR A 32 3.54 27.35 4.55
C THR A 32 4.86 28.05 4.23
N GLY A 33 4.83 29.37 4.06
CA GLY A 33 6.03 30.22 3.99
C GLY A 33 6.70 30.31 2.62
N ALA A 34 5.93 30.16 1.53
CA ALA A 34 6.41 30.22 0.15
C ALA A 34 7.56 29.23 -0.18
N GLN A 35 7.60 28.11 0.55
CA GLN A 35 8.67 27.11 0.44
C GLN A 35 8.49 26.19 -0.77
N SER A 36 7.30 26.14 -1.36
CA SER A 36 6.96 25.23 -2.45
C SER A 36 6.79 25.93 -3.79
N THR A 37 7.18 25.24 -4.87
CA THR A 37 6.98 25.69 -6.25
C THR A 37 6.40 24.56 -7.10
N GLU A 38 5.42 24.87 -7.93
CA GLU A 38 4.79 23.93 -8.85
C GLU A 38 5.60 23.83 -10.16
N ILE A 39 5.99 22.61 -10.53
CA ILE A 39 6.76 22.32 -11.74
C ILE A 39 5.91 21.46 -12.68
N LYS A 40 5.46 22.07 -13.78
CA LYS A 40 4.59 21.41 -14.78
C LYS A 40 5.35 20.81 -15.96
N VAL A 41 6.58 21.26 -16.19
CA VAL A 41 7.46 20.75 -17.24
C VAL A 41 8.25 19.53 -16.75
N PRO A 42 8.62 18.58 -17.63
CA PRO A 42 9.43 17.41 -17.28
C PRO A 42 10.91 17.78 -17.09
N GLN A 43 11.19 18.80 -16.28
CA GLN A 43 12.53 19.28 -15.99
C GLN A 43 12.77 19.24 -14.48
N HIS A 44 13.74 18.43 -14.06
CA HIS A 44 14.18 18.41 -12.68
C HIS A 44 14.96 19.68 -12.36
N SER A 45 14.85 20.14 -11.11
CA SER A 45 15.69 21.21 -10.58
C SER A 45 15.86 21.01 -9.07
N ALA A 46 17.02 21.39 -8.52
CA ALA A 46 17.41 21.08 -7.14
C ALA A 46 16.39 21.58 -6.10
N CYS A 47 16.12 20.77 -5.07
CA CYS A 47 15.26 21.10 -3.94
C CYS A 47 15.53 20.17 -2.75
N ASP A 48 15.15 20.56 -1.55
CA ASP A 48 15.23 19.71 -0.36
C ASP A 48 14.20 18.57 -0.40
N LEU A 49 13.02 18.85 -0.97
CA LEU A 49 11.94 17.87 -1.17
C LEU A 49 11.36 17.93 -2.57
N ALA A 50 11.44 16.82 -3.30
CA ALA A 50 10.69 16.60 -4.53
C ALA A 50 9.40 15.82 -4.24
N VAL A 51 8.24 16.36 -4.59
CA VAL A 51 6.94 15.71 -4.39
C VAL A 51 6.41 15.20 -5.72
N MET A 52 6.01 13.94 -5.79
CA MET A 52 5.47 13.33 -6.99
C MET A 52 4.41 12.27 -6.68
N GLN A 53 3.47 12.11 -7.62
CA GLN A 53 2.50 11.01 -7.57
C GLN A 53 3.14 9.71 -8.09
N GLY A 54 2.98 8.64 -7.32
CA GLY A 54 3.46 7.30 -7.61
C GLY A 54 4.97 7.14 -7.49
N TRP A 55 5.44 5.94 -7.83
CA TRP A 55 6.84 5.56 -7.74
C TRP A 55 7.32 4.80 -8.99
N VAL A 56 8.63 4.59 -9.10
CA VAL A 56 9.25 3.76 -10.14
C VAL A 56 10.37 2.93 -9.55
N HIS A 57 10.49 1.70 -10.06
CA HIS A 57 11.62 0.82 -9.77
C HIS A 57 12.43 0.56 -11.04
N GLU A 58 13.56 -0.11 -10.89
CA GLU A 58 14.48 -0.43 -11.98
C GLU A 58 13.75 -0.98 -13.21
N ASN A 59 12.85 -1.94 -12.99
CA ASN A 59 12.11 -2.66 -14.04
C ASN A 59 10.77 -2.03 -14.45
N SER A 60 10.45 -0.80 -14.02
CA SER A 60 9.24 -0.11 -14.51
C SER A 60 9.29 0.11 -16.03
N GLY A 61 8.14 0.37 -16.66
CA GLY A 61 8.10 0.73 -18.09
C GLY A 61 8.92 2.01 -18.42
N ARG A 62 9.17 2.27 -19.70
CA ARG A 62 9.96 3.42 -20.18
C ARG A 62 9.11 4.58 -20.73
N THR A 63 7.83 4.67 -20.37
CA THR A 63 6.98 5.79 -20.80
C THR A 63 7.48 7.12 -20.22
N PRO A 64 7.26 8.28 -20.89
CA PRO A 64 7.86 9.57 -20.50
C PRO A 64 7.71 9.95 -19.02
N HIS A 65 6.51 9.85 -18.46
CA HIS A 65 6.26 10.17 -17.06
C HIS A 65 7.01 9.26 -16.07
N LEU A 66 7.22 7.97 -16.41
CA LEU A 66 8.01 7.04 -15.59
C LEU A 66 9.50 7.36 -15.68
N MET A 67 9.98 7.74 -16.88
CA MET A 67 11.36 8.20 -17.04
C MET A 67 11.62 9.48 -16.24
N PHE A 68 10.65 10.40 -16.20
CA PHE A 68 10.78 11.61 -15.40
C PHE A 68 10.78 11.33 -13.89
N ARG A 69 9.92 10.42 -13.40
CA ARG A 69 9.98 9.95 -12.00
C ARG A 69 11.36 9.35 -11.66
N ARG A 70 11.95 8.57 -12.56
CA ARG A 70 13.31 8.01 -12.37
C ARG A 70 14.35 9.11 -12.22
N GLU A 71 14.24 10.14 -13.07
CA GLU A 71 15.15 11.27 -13.02
C GLU A 71 15.05 12.03 -11.70
N ILE A 72 13.84 12.32 -11.22
CA ILE A 72 13.62 12.95 -9.90
C ILE A 72 14.28 12.12 -8.80
N ILE A 73 14.00 10.81 -8.74
CA ILE A 73 14.55 9.92 -7.70
C ILE A 73 16.08 9.90 -7.76
N ARG A 74 16.65 9.73 -8.96
CA ARG A 74 18.09 9.66 -9.15
C ARG A 74 18.78 10.96 -8.72
N GLN A 75 18.25 12.10 -9.14
CA GLN A 75 18.84 13.40 -8.85
C GLN A 75 18.75 13.77 -7.37
N GLN A 76 17.59 13.55 -6.73
CA GLN A 76 17.44 13.80 -5.29
C GLN A 76 18.36 12.88 -4.49
N LYS A 77 18.50 11.60 -4.86
CA LYS A 77 19.42 10.66 -4.21
C LYS A 77 20.88 11.11 -4.34
N LEU A 78 21.32 11.54 -5.52
CA LEU A 78 22.68 12.06 -5.73
C LEU A 78 22.96 13.31 -4.90
N ALA A 79 21.96 14.17 -4.72
CA ALA A 79 22.05 15.37 -3.91
C ALA A 79 21.86 15.12 -2.39
N GLN A 80 21.66 13.87 -1.96
CA GLN A 80 21.32 13.50 -0.58
C GLN A 80 20.08 14.26 -0.07
N LYS A 81 19.07 14.41 -0.94
CA LYS A 81 17.78 15.07 -0.67
C LYS A 81 16.62 14.08 -0.79
N HIS A 82 15.43 14.53 -0.44
CA HIS A 82 14.28 13.64 -0.25
C HIS A 82 13.31 13.65 -1.44
N VAL A 83 12.64 12.52 -1.65
CA VAL A 83 11.51 12.40 -2.55
C VAL A 83 10.28 11.97 -1.76
N LEU A 84 9.20 12.73 -1.81
CA LEU A 84 7.90 12.34 -1.27
C LEU A 84 7.07 11.66 -2.36
N ALA A 85 6.82 10.37 -2.17
CA ALA A 85 5.94 9.58 -3.00
C ALA A 85 4.50 9.66 -2.49
N ILE A 86 3.53 9.70 -3.40
CA ILE A 86 2.11 9.65 -3.09
C ILE A 86 1.48 8.44 -3.79
N ASP A 87 0.87 7.55 -3.02
CA ASP A 87 0.27 6.31 -3.50
C ASP A 87 -1.15 6.12 -2.93
N SER A 88 -1.82 5.06 -3.37
CA SER A 88 -3.14 4.67 -2.89
C SER A 88 -3.12 4.36 -1.38
N ASN A 89 -4.19 4.73 -0.68
CA ASN A 89 -4.32 4.44 0.76
C ASN A 89 -4.57 2.95 1.03
N LEU A 90 -4.27 2.50 2.26
CA LEU A 90 -4.43 1.11 2.69
C LEU A 90 -5.89 0.72 3.02
N PHE A 91 -6.83 1.66 2.98
CA PHE A 91 -8.21 1.52 3.42
C PHE A 91 -9.24 1.52 2.28
N LEU A 92 -8.80 1.50 1.02
CA LEU A 92 -9.67 1.44 -0.17
C LEU A 92 -10.61 0.22 -0.19
N TRP A 93 -10.31 -0.84 0.55
CA TRP A 93 -11.24 -1.95 0.71
C TRP A 93 -12.56 -1.52 1.37
N LYS A 94 -12.50 -0.54 2.28
CA LYS A 94 -13.64 0.02 3.01
C LYS A 94 -14.33 1.16 2.24
N ASP A 95 -13.53 1.97 1.54
CA ASP A 95 -14.01 3.05 0.66
C ASP A 95 -13.43 2.91 -0.76
N PRO A 96 -14.01 2.03 -1.61
CA PRO A 96 -13.47 1.73 -2.94
C PRO A 96 -13.44 2.91 -3.90
N ASN A 97 -14.28 3.92 -3.66
CA ASN A 97 -14.35 5.12 -4.48
C ASN A 97 -13.48 6.27 -3.93
N ASN A 98 -12.77 6.04 -2.82
CA ASN A 98 -11.95 7.03 -2.13
C ASN A 98 -12.69 8.36 -1.90
N THR A 99 -13.95 8.29 -1.46
CA THR A 99 -14.82 9.44 -1.24
C THR A 99 -14.25 10.47 -0.26
N HIS A 100 -13.40 10.04 0.68
CA HIS A 100 -12.68 10.94 1.60
C HIS A 100 -11.30 11.39 1.07
N HIS A 101 -10.87 10.94 -0.10
CA HIS A 101 -9.60 11.29 -0.74
C HIS A 101 -8.35 11.04 0.12
N TYR A 102 -8.36 9.98 0.92
CA TYR A 102 -7.16 9.55 1.63
C TYR A 102 -6.12 9.01 0.64
N LEU A 103 -4.87 9.42 0.81
CA LEU A 103 -3.73 8.90 0.06
C LEU A 103 -2.58 8.61 1.02
N ARG A 104 -1.67 7.74 0.60
CA ARG A 104 -0.52 7.30 1.39
C ARG A 104 0.74 8.04 0.94
N PHE A 105 1.54 8.47 1.90
CA PHE A 105 2.73 9.28 1.68
C PHE A 105 3.95 8.60 2.28
N SER A 106 5.08 8.62 1.58
CA SER A 106 6.35 8.11 2.11
C SER A 106 7.55 8.82 1.50
N LEU A 107 8.63 8.95 2.27
CA LEU A 107 9.88 9.48 1.74
C LEU A 107 10.75 8.34 1.19
N ASN A 108 11.40 8.61 0.06
CA ASN A 108 12.54 7.88 -0.52
C ASN A 108 12.30 6.44 -0.98
N ASP A 109 11.23 5.79 -0.55
CA ASP A 109 10.73 4.52 -1.11
C ASP A 109 9.26 4.30 -0.70
N VAL A 110 8.63 3.32 -1.32
CA VAL A 110 7.25 2.87 -1.07
C VAL A 110 7.18 1.58 -0.25
N PHE A 111 8.30 0.90 0.01
CA PHE A 111 8.34 -0.21 0.96
C PHE A 111 8.64 0.29 2.39
N PRO A 112 7.97 -0.22 3.44
CA PRO A 112 8.18 0.22 4.82
C PRO A 112 9.62 0.09 5.31
N GLN A 113 10.36 -0.91 4.81
CA GLN A 113 11.72 -1.20 5.23
C GLN A 113 12.79 -0.28 4.62
N THR A 114 12.48 0.41 3.52
CA THR A 114 13.42 1.30 2.82
C THR A 114 12.94 2.75 2.74
N GLY A 115 11.65 2.99 2.93
CA GLY A 115 11.04 4.31 2.94
C GLY A 115 10.74 4.81 4.35
N THR A 116 10.59 6.13 4.51
CA THR A 116 10.22 6.75 5.78
C THR A 116 8.72 7.03 5.81
N TYR A 117 8.04 6.54 6.85
CA TYR A 117 6.57 6.58 7.00
C TYR A 117 6.11 7.43 8.20
N PHE A 118 6.97 8.31 8.69
CA PHE A 118 6.66 9.33 9.70
C PHE A 118 6.23 8.78 11.07
N THR A 119 6.86 7.69 11.51
CA THR A 119 6.43 6.92 12.68
C THR A 119 7.21 7.22 13.97
N ASP A 120 8.13 8.18 13.96
CA ASP A 120 8.98 8.45 15.13
C ASP A 120 8.22 9.19 16.24
N ASN A 121 7.18 9.93 15.86
CA ASN A 121 6.28 10.64 16.77
C ASN A 121 4.83 10.30 16.39
N ILE A 122 4.27 9.25 16.98
CA ILE A 122 2.91 8.77 16.68
C ILE A 122 1.87 9.69 17.34
N ASP A 123 0.92 10.16 16.54
CA ASP A 123 -0.28 10.88 16.99
C ASP A 123 -1.52 9.98 16.85
N PRO A 124 -2.03 9.41 17.96
CA PRO A 124 -3.19 8.53 17.95
C PRO A 124 -4.45 9.15 17.34
N THR A 125 -4.57 10.48 17.34
CA THR A 125 -5.75 11.17 16.78
C THR A 125 -5.86 10.96 15.27
N ARG A 126 -4.74 10.71 14.57
CA ARG A 126 -4.72 10.38 13.13
C ARG A 126 -5.53 9.11 12.85
N TRP A 127 -5.33 8.07 13.64
CA TRP A 127 -6.10 6.83 13.50
C TRP A 127 -7.58 7.05 13.84
N ASN A 128 -7.88 7.76 14.94
CA ASN A 128 -9.26 8.07 15.31
C ASN A 128 -10.00 8.80 14.19
N LYS A 129 -9.35 9.75 13.51
CA LYS A 129 -9.91 10.44 12.35
C LYS A 129 -10.24 9.47 11.21
N ILE A 130 -9.25 8.67 10.76
CA ILE A 130 -9.45 7.71 9.65
C ILE A 130 -10.55 6.70 10.00
N ARG A 131 -10.55 6.20 11.24
CA ARG A 131 -11.55 5.28 11.75
C ARG A 131 -12.96 5.86 11.64
N ASN A 132 -13.13 7.12 12.04
CA ASN A 132 -14.43 7.79 12.02
C ASN A 132 -14.88 8.12 10.60
N ASP A 133 -14.00 8.73 9.79
CA ASP A 133 -14.27 9.07 8.39
C ASP A 133 -14.72 7.83 7.60
N LEU A 134 -14.00 6.71 7.75
CA LEU A 134 -14.24 5.49 6.97
C LEU A 134 -15.18 4.49 7.67
N ASN A 135 -15.74 4.86 8.83
CA ASN A 135 -16.60 3.99 9.67
C ASN A 135 -15.99 2.58 9.88
N ILE A 136 -14.73 2.56 10.32
CA ILE A 136 -13.98 1.32 10.56
C ILE A 136 -14.21 0.84 11.99
N ASN A 137 -14.59 -0.44 12.11
CA ASN A 137 -14.66 -1.16 13.38
C ASN A 137 -13.66 -2.31 13.35
N VAL A 138 -12.65 -2.24 14.23
CA VAL A 138 -11.64 -3.29 14.36
C VAL A 138 -12.27 -4.48 15.06
N GLN A 139 -12.48 -5.57 14.32
CA GLN A 139 -13.16 -6.76 14.81
C GLN A 139 -12.24 -7.57 15.73
N PRO A 140 -12.73 -8.29 16.75
CA PRO A 140 -11.91 -9.22 17.51
C PRO A 140 -11.27 -10.28 16.60
N TRP A 141 -10.10 -10.80 16.99
CA TRP A 141 -9.47 -11.87 16.24
C TRP A 141 -10.38 -13.10 16.18
N ARG A 142 -10.57 -13.62 14.97
CA ARG A 142 -11.32 -14.85 14.72
C ARG A 142 -10.51 -16.05 15.16
N LYS A 143 -11.22 -17.01 15.75
CA LYS A 143 -10.64 -18.27 16.22
C LYS A 143 -10.85 -19.41 15.22
N GLU A 144 -11.86 -19.29 14.36
CA GLU A 144 -12.27 -20.34 13.44
C GLU A 144 -12.66 -19.77 12.08
N GLY A 145 -12.61 -20.66 11.08
CA GLY A 145 -13.00 -20.40 9.70
C GLY A 145 -12.85 -21.64 8.84
N ARG A 146 -13.51 -21.64 7.68
CA ARG A 146 -13.63 -22.81 6.79
C ARG A 146 -12.63 -22.79 5.63
N HIS A 147 -12.02 -21.65 5.34
CA HIS A 147 -11.06 -21.51 4.24
C HIS A 147 -9.87 -20.60 4.55
N ILE A 148 -8.80 -20.81 3.78
CA ILE A 148 -7.65 -19.91 3.67
C ILE A 148 -7.84 -19.06 2.42
N LEU A 149 -7.67 -17.74 2.54
CA LEU A 149 -7.73 -16.83 1.40
C LEU A 149 -6.32 -16.42 0.98
N ILE A 150 -5.93 -16.69 -0.26
CA ILE A 150 -4.69 -16.19 -0.85
C ILE A 150 -5.03 -14.97 -1.72
N CYS A 151 -4.45 -13.81 -1.38
CA CYS A 151 -4.63 -12.58 -2.15
C CYS A 151 -3.42 -12.36 -3.08
N LEU A 152 -3.67 -12.43 -4.39
CA LEU A 152 -2.66 -12.21 -5.41
C LEU A 152 -2.38 -10.72 -5.65
N GLN A 153 -1.19 -10.42 -6.15
CA GLN A 153 -0.81 -9.12 -6.70
C GLN A 153 -0.84 -9.16 -8.24
N ARG A 154 -0.62 -8.02 -8.90
CA ARG A 154 -0.48 -7.99 -10.37
C ARG A 154 0.67 -8.91 -10.79
N ASN A 155 0.47 -9.72 -11.82
CA ASN A 155 1.53 -10.61 -12.32
C ASN A 155 2.72 -9.81 -12.86
N GLY A 156 3.94 -10.16 -12.42
CA GLY A 156 5.14 -9.37 -12.71
C GLY A 156 5.11 -7.96 -12.11
N GLY A 157 4.23 -7.71 -11.13
CA GLY A 157 4.16 -6.44 -10.43
C GLY A 157 5.46 -6.13 -9.72
N TRP A 158 5.85 -4.86 -9.69
CA TRP A 158 7.08 -4.41 -9.04
C TRP A 158 7.14 -4.80 -7.55
N SER A 159 5.98 -4.81 -6.88
CA SER A 159 5.90 -5.14 -5.44
C SER A 159 6.20 -6.60 -5.13
N MET A 160 6.11 -7.49 -6.13
CA MET A 160 6.55 -8.88 -6.02
C MET A 160 8.00 -9.08 -6.49
N LYS A 161 8.79 -8.01 -6.67
CA LYS A 161 10.18 -8.08 -7.17
C LYS A 161 10.27 -8.89 -8.48
N GLN A 162 9.28 -8.72 -9.37
CA GLN A 162 9.11 -9.44 -10.64
C GLN A 162 8.82 -10.94 -10.53
N LEU A 163 8.59 -11.49 -9.33
CA LEU A 163 8.16 -12.88 -9.16
C LEU A 163 6.80 -13.09 -9.87
N PRO A 164 6.72 -13.98 -10.87
CA PRO A 164 5.46 -14.28 -11.52
C PRO A 164 4.50 -14.95 -10.54
N VAL A 165 3.25 -14.50 -10.53
CA VAL A 165 2.22 -15.01 -9.60
C VAL A 165 2.03 -16.52 -9.77
N MET A 166 2.11 -17.01 -11.00
CA MET A 166 1.99 -18.44 -11.30
C MET A 166 3.22 -19.28 -10.90
N GLN A 167 4.33 -18.66 -10.51
CA GLN A 167 5.46 -19.35 -9.87
C GLN A 167 5.35 -19.34 -8.34
N TRP A 168 4.77 -18.27 -7.78
CA TRP A 168 4.57 -18.12 -6.32
C TRP A 168 3.41 -18.96 -5.80
N LEU A 169 2.24 -18.86 -6.45
CA LEU A 169 0.98 -19.41 -5.98
C LEU A 169 1.04 -20.94 -5.76
N PRO A 170 1.56 -21.77 -6.68
CA PRO A 170 1.62 -23.22 -6.47
C PRO A 170 2.46 -23.60 -5.24
N LYS A 171 3.57 -22.89 -4.98
CA LYS A 171 4.44 -23.13 -3.84
C LYS A 171 3.72 -22.85 -2.52
N ILE A 172 3.01 -21.72 -2.45
CA ILE A 172 2.24 -21.35 -1.26
C ILE A 172 1.07 -22.31 -1.01
N ILE A 173 0.34 -22.70 -2.06
CA ILE A 173 -0.72 -23.71 -1.94
C ILE A 173 -0.16 -25.01 -1.36
N GLN A 174 0.99 -25.47 -1.89
CA GLN A 174 1.63 -26.70 -1.42
C GLN A 174 2.04 -26.58 0.05
N GLN A 175 2.59 -25.44 0.46
CA GLN A 175 2.96 -25.21 1.86
C GLN A 175 1.74 -25.23 2.79
N ILE A 176 0.66 -24.51 2.45
CA ILE A 176 -0.58 -24.49 3.24
C ILE A 176 -1.15 -25.89 3.41
N LYS A 177 -1.22 -26.67 2.32
CA LYS A 177 -1.78 -28.03 2.33
C LYS A 177 -0.98 -29.04 3.15
N LYS A 178 0.27 -28.74 3.53
CA LYS A 178 1.02 -29.58 4.47
C LYS A 178 0.48 -29.51 5.90
N HIS A 179 -0.26 -28.45 6.22
CA HIS A 179 -0.66 -28.14 7.58
C HIS A 179 -2.18 -28.14 7.77
N THR A 180 -2.97 -27.98 6.70
CA THR A 180 -4.43 -27.89 6.85
C THR A 180 -5.20 -28.43 5.65
N ASP A 181 -6.38 -29.01 5.92
CA ASP A 181 -7.34 -29.50 4.91
C ASP A 181 -8.40 -28.46 4.52
N ARG A 182 -8.34 -27.26 5.12
CA ARG A 182 -9.25 -26.15 4.80
C ARG A 182 -9.21 -25.83 3.31
N LYS A 183 -10.36 -25.43 2.76
CA LYS A 183 -10.43 -24.99 1.36
C LYS A 183 -9.53 -23.77 1.15
N ILE A 184 -8.98 -23.62 -0.04
CA ILE A 184 -8.18 -22.45 -0.41
C ILE A 184 -8.95 -21.66 -1.46
N ILE A 185 -9.18 -20.39 -1.17
CA ILE A 185 -9.75 -19.43 -2.12
C ILE A 185 -8.61 -18.54 -2.60
N VAL A 186 -8.48 -18.39 -3.92
CA VAL A 186 -7.47 -17.53 -4.54
C VAL A 186 -8.16 -16.30 -5.13
N ARG A 187 -7.87 -15.12 -4.57
CA ARG A 187 -8.39 -13.84 -5.06
C ARG A 187 -7.37 -13.20 -5.99
N ALA A 188 -7.76 -12.99 -7.25
CA ALA A 188 -6.98 -12.22 -8.21
C ALA A 188 -6.89 -10.74 -7.80
N HIS A 189 -5.82 -10.06 -8.20
CA HIS A 189 -5.72 -8.62 -7.97
C HIS A 189 -6.76 -7.88 -8.82
N PRO A 190 -7.62 -7.02 -8.24
CA PRO A 190 -8.72 -6.38 -8.98
C PRO A 190 -8.23 -5.48 -10.13
N GLY A 191 -7.05 -4.88 -9.96
CA GLY A 191 -6.38 -4.09 -11.01
C GLY A 191 -5.56 -4.89 -12.03
N ASP A 192 -5.58 -6.23 -12.01
CA ASP A 192 -4.93 -7.07 -13.04
C ASP A 192 -5.97 -7.59 -14.04
N GLY A 193 -6.23 -6.79 -15.09
CA GLY A 193 -7.21 -7.13 -16.12
C GLY A 193 -6.89 -8.41 -16.91
N LYS A 194 -5.62 -8.86 -16.90
CA LYS A 194 -5.17 -10.07 -17.60
C LYS A 194 -5.23 -11.32 -16.74
N ALA A 195 -5.62 -11.22 -15.46
CA ALA A 195 -5.69 -12.38 -14.56
C ALA A 195 -6.52 -13.54 -15.16
N LYS A 196 -7.62 -13.24 -15.85
CA LYS A 196 -8.46 -14.26 -16.51
C LYS A 196 -7.71 -15.04 -17.60
N GLU A 197 -6.70 -14.46 -18.24
CA GLU A 197 -5.93 -15.09 -19.31
C GLU A 197 -4.97 -16.16 -18.75
N TYR A 198 -4.30 -15.88 -17.63
CA TYR A 198 -3.21 -16.73 -17.12
C TYR A 198 -3.52 -17.48 -15.81
N LEU A 199 -4.43 -16.98 -14.97
CA LEU A 199 -4.66 -17.54 -13.63
C LEU A 199 -5.42 -18.86 -13.76
N ARG A 200 -4.74 -19.95 -13.40
CA ARG A 200 -5.31 -21.30 -13.42
C ARG A 200 -4.93 -22.00 -12.12
N VAL A 201 -5.91 -22.59 -11.46
CA VAL A 201 -5.69 -23.48 -10.31
C VAL A 201 -6.34 -24.82 -10.64
N ASN A 202 -5.55 -25.88 -10.67
CA ASN A 202 -6.03 -27.24 -10.88
C ASN A 202 -5.57 -28.12 -9.72
N GLN A 203 -6.15 -27.88 -8.55
CA GLN A 203 -5.83 -28.62 -7.34
C GLN A 203 -7.10 -28.86 -6.51
N PRO A 204 -7.32 -30.08 -5.98
CA PRO A 204 -8.46 -30.36 -5.11
C PRO A 204 -8.53 -29.39 -3.94
N GLY A 205 -9.74 -28.91 -3.64
CA GLY A 205 -9.98 -27.97 -2.54
C GLY A 205 -9.51 -26.53 -2.77
N VAL A 206 -9.03 -26.19 -3.97
CA VAL A 206 -8.61 -24.83 -4.34
C VAL A 206 -9.54 -24.27 -5.41
N ARG A 207 -10.02 -23.03 -5.22
CA ARG A 207 -10.82 -22.33 -6.24
C ARG A 207 -10.41 -20.86 -6.38
N ILE A 208 -10.65 -20.29 -7.55
CA ILE A 208 -10.52 -18.84 -7.76
C ILE A 208 -11.79 -18.16 -7.25
N SER A 209 -11.64 -17.02 -6.56
CA SER A 209 -12.78 -16.20 -6.16
C SER A 209 -13.41 -15.48 -7.35
N THR A 210 -14.74 -15.47 -7.38
CA THR A 210 -15.56 -14.66 -8.29
C THR A 210 -16.28 -13.53 -7.55
N ASN A 211 -16.00 -13.36 -6.25
CA ASN A 211 -16.68 -12.37 -5.42
C ASN A 211 -16.25 -10.94 -5.79
N PRO A 212 -17.18 -10.00 -5.99
CA PRO A 212 -16.86 -8.61 -6.31
C PRO A 212 -15.99 -7.95 -5.23
N THR A 213 -16.30 -8.16 -3.95
CA THR A 213 -15.59 -7.50 -2.84
C THR A 213 -14.74 -8.49 -2.06
N ILE A 214 -13.67 -7.98 -1.43
CA ILE A 214 -12.82 -8.82 -0.58
C ILE A 214 -13.53 -9.23 0.72
N GLN A 215 -14.46 -8.41 1.20
CA GLN A 215 -15.27 -8.69 2.39
C GLN A 215 -16.13 -9.95 2.21
N GLN A 216 -16.61 -10.22 1.00
CA GLN A 216 -17.31 -11.48 0.72
C GLN A 216 -16.37 -12.69 0.76
N ASP A 217 -15.10 -12.52 0.36
CA ASP A 217 -14.07 -13.55 0.53
C ASP A 217 -13.64 -13.72 1.99
N PHE A 218 -13.88 -12.71 2.82
CA PHE A 218 -13.62 -12.76 4.25
C PHE A 218 -14.67 -13.54 5.03
N VAL A 219 -15.90 -13.75 4.53
CA VAL A 219 -16.92 -14.54 5.25
C VAL A 219 -16.39 -15.95 5.52
N ASP A 220 -16.34 -16.40 6.77
CA ASP A 220 -15.75 -17.67 7.21
C ASP A 220 -14.26 -17.88 6.87
N CYS A 221 -13.52 -16.82 6.58
CA CYS A 221 -12.08 -16.91 6.35
C CYS A 221 -11.32 -17.14 7.68
N HIS A 222 -10.51 -18.20 7.70
CA HIS A 222 -9.65 -18.60 8.83
C HIS A 222 -8.35 -17.80 8.87
N ALA A 223 -7.71 -17.63 7.71
CA ALA A 223 -6.50 -16.83 7.57
C ALA A 223 -6.35 -16.26 6.16
N VAL A 224 -5.71 -15.10 6.06
CA VAL A 224 -5.37 -14.45 4.79
C VAL A 224 -3.87 -14.55 4.55
N VAL A 225 -3.48 -15.04 3.38
CA VAL A 225 -2.09 -15.18 2.95
C VAL A 225 -1.81 -14.18 1.83
N THR A 226 -0.77 -13.38 2.01
CA THR A 226 -0.31 -12.37 1.06
C THR A 226 1.18 -12.56 0.80
N TYR A 227 1.69 -12.02 -0.31
CA TYR A 227 3.14 -11.82 -0.44
C TYR A 227 3.54 -10.61 0.42
N ASN A 228 3.13 -9.38 0.05
CA ASN A 228 3.31 -8.17 0.85
C ASN A 228 2.21 -7.10 0.63
N SER A 229 1.02 -7.54 0.22
CA SER A 229 -0.03 -6.65 -0.29
C SER A 229 -0.95 -6.06 0.80
N SER A 230 -1.59 -4.93 0.48
CA SER A 230 -2.52 -4.22 1.36
C SER A 230 -3.79 -5.00 1.80
N PRO A 231 -4.27 -6.07 1.12
CA PRO A 231 -5.25 -6.97 1.69
C PRO A 231 -4.90 -7.52 3.09
N GLY A 232 -3.61 -7.59 3.45
CA GLY A 232 -3.19 -7.89 4.82
C GLY A 232 -3.76 -6.87 5.81
N VAL A 233 -3.73 -5.57 5.50
CA VAL A 233 -4.29 -4.53 6.38
C VAL A 233 -5.79 -4.72 6.57
N ALA A 234 -6.52 -5.00 5.48
CA ALA A 234 -7.96 -5.26 5.52
C ALA A 234 -8.28 -6.47 6.42
N ALA A 235 -7.55 -7.57 6.24
CA ALA A 235 -7.70 -8.78 7.04
C ALA A 235 -7.43 -8.52 8.54
N ALA A 236 -6.37 -7.77 8.89
CA ALA A 236 -6.08 -7.40 10.28
C ALA A 236 -7.23 -6.61 10.88
N VAL A 237 -7.80 -5.63 10.16
CA VAL A 237 -8.94 -4.85 10.68
C VAL A 237 -10.18 -5.73 10.88
N GLU A 238 -10.44 -6.66 9.97
CA GLU A 238 -11.57 -7.61 10.00
C GLU A 238 -11.37 -8.79 10.96
N GLY A 239 -10.28 -8.78 11.74
CA GLY A 239 -10.01 -9.79 12.76
C GLY A 239 -9.54 -11.12 12.18
N ILE A 240 -9.01 -11.16 10.96
CA ILE A 240 -8.55 -12.38 10.32
C ILE A 240 -7.03 -12.46 10.40
N PRO A 241 -6.46 -13.51 11.00
CA PRO A 241 -5.02 -13.70 11.03
C PRO A 241 -4.36 -13.62 9.65
N ILE A 242 -3.22 -12.95 9.57
CA ILE A 242 -2.50 -12.69 8.31
C ILE A 242 -1.21 -13.48 8.28
N TYR A 243 -0.85 -13.94 7.09
CA TYR A 243 0.46 -14.48 6.74
C TYR A 243 1.09 -13.63 5.63
N VAL A 244 2.28 -13.11 5.88
CA VAL A 244 3.10 -12.37 4.91
C VAL A 244 4.23 -13.28 4.45
N MET A 245 4.23 -13.60 3.15
CA MET A 245 5.11 -14.60 2.54
C MET A 245 6.16 -13.98 1.59
N ASP A 246 6.40 -12.68 1.68
CA ASP A 246 7.62 -12.06 1.14
C ASP A 246 8.83 -12.57 1.94
N PRO A 247 9.91 -13.05 1.28
CA PRO A 247 11.15 -13.42 1.97
C PRO A 247 11.71 -12.32 2.87
N ASP A 248 11.42 -11.05 2.55
CA ASP A 248 11.59 -9.94 3.50
C ASP A 248 10.21 -9.40 3.92
N PRO A 249 9.60 -9.97 4.97
CA PRO A 249 8.21 -9.66 5.33
C PRO A 249 8.03 -8.21 5.80
N ARG A 250 9.11 -7.51 6.17
CA ARG A 250 9.13 -6.08 6.52
C ARG A 250 8.75 -5.18 5.33
N SER A 251 8.67 -5.73 4.12
CA SER A 251 8.18 -5.03 2.92
C SER A 251 6.67 -4.82 2.97
N SER A 252 5.97 -5.53 3.84
CA SER A 252 4.52 -5.41 4.03
C SER A 252 4.16 -4.36 5.08
N GLN A 253 3.16 -3.53 4.78
CA GLN A 253 2.57 -2.60 5.75
C GLN A 253 1.85 -3.31 6.91
N ALA A 254 1.54 -4.60 6.76
CA ALA A 254 0.90 -5.42 7.78
C ALA A 254 1.91 -6.20 8.65
N PHE A 255 3.22 -6.02 8.45
CA PHE A 255 4.25 -6.85 9.07
C PHE A 255 4.14 -6.97 10.60
N ASP A 256 3.95 -5.85 11.30
CA ASP A 256 3.92 -5.80 12.78
C ASP A 256 2.78 -6.63 13.40
N VAL A 257 1.77 -6.99 12.61
CA VAL A 257 0.60 -7.78 13.04
C VAL A 257 0.37 -9.02 12.16
N ALA A 258 1.43 -9.48 11.47
CA ALA A 258 1.37 -10.64 10.59
C ALA A 258 2.22 -11.80 11.11
N ASN A 259 1.75 -13.02 10.84
CA ASN A 259 2.54 -14.23 10.94
C ASN A 259 3.44 -14.35 9.70
N THR A 260 4.60 -14.99 9.85
CA THR A 260 5.55 -15.23 8.75
C THR A 260 5.90 -16.72 8.59
N ASP A 261 5.37 -17.57 9.46
CA ASP A 261 5.57 -19.02 9.44
C ASP A 261 4.25 -19.74 9.19
N ILE A 262 4.04 -20.15 7.93
CA ILE A 262 2.82 -20.82 7.46
C ILE A 262 2.55 -22.16 8.16
N SER A 263 3.54 -22.76 8.85
CA SER A 263 3.34 -24.00 9.60
C SER A 263 2.36 -23.84 10.77
N THR A 264 2.22 -22.61 11.27
CA THR A 264 1.32 -22.24 12.38
C THR A 264 -0.11 -21.93 11.93
N ILE A 265 -0.48 -22.16 10.66
CA ILE A 265 -1.75 -21.69 10.08
C ILE A 265 -3.01 -22.19 10.79
N ASN A 266 -2.97 -23.33 11.49
CA ASN A 266 -4.11 -23.82 12.28
C ASN A 266 -4.28 -23.12 13.63
N ASP A 267 -3.19 -22.57 14.17
CA ASP A 267 -3.15 -21.86 15.46
C ASP A 267 -2.31 -20.57 15.31
N PRO A 268 -2.83 -19.59 14.55
CA PRO A 268 -2.08 -18.38 14.23
C PRO A 268 -1.87 -17.52 15.47
N LYS A 269 -0.70 -16.87 15.56
CA LYS A 269 -0.52 -15.81 16.56
C LYS A 269 -1.44 -14.65 16.26
N THR A 270 -1.91 -14.03 17.33
CA THR A 270 -2.69 -12.80 17.32
C THR A 270 -1.87 -11.67 17.94
N PHE A 271 -2.19 -10.43 17.59
CA PHE A 271 -1.39 -9.26 17.94
C PHE A 271 -2.26 -8.14 18.47
N ASP A 272 -1.71 -7.29 19.33
CA ASP A 272 -2.33 -6.00 19.58
C ASP A 272 -2.22 -5.13 18.32
N ARG A 273 -3.36 -4.67 17.83
CA ARG A 273 -3.47 -3.89 16.59
C ARG A 273 -3.47 -2.39 16.83
N GLN A 274 -3.75 -1.93 18.06
CA GLN A 274 -3.92 -0.50 18.30
C GLN A 274 -2.64 0.30 18.01
N PRO A 275 -1.45 -0.07 18.53
CA PRO A 275 -0.22 0.66 18.22
C PRO A 275 0.13 0.62 16.73
N TRP A 276 -0.12 -0.51 16.08
CA TRP A 276 0.12 -0.67 14.65
C TRP A 276 -0.82 0.19 13.79
N LEU A 277 -2.10 0.28 14.14
CA LEU A 277 -3.08 1.13 13.44
C LEU A 277 -2.74 2.62 13.58
N GLU A 278 -2.35 3.05 14.77
CA GLU A 278 -1.86 4.41 15.03
C GLU A 278 -0.60 4.71 14.23
N LYS A 279 0.33 3.76 14.17
CA LYS A 279 1.56 3.85 13.36
C LYS A 279 1.26 4.02 11.87
N ILE A 280 0.46 3.14 11.25
CA ILE A 280 0.18 3.23 9.81
C ILE A 280 -0.69 4.45 9.45
N ALA A 281 -1.49 4.97 10.39
CA ALA A 281 -2.29 6.18 10.18
C ALA A 281 -1.43 7.43 9.94
N MET A 282 -0.20 7.48 10.46
CA MET A 282 0.72 8.62 10.33
C MET A 282 1.09 8.97 8.88
N CYS A 283 0.94 8.02 7.96
CA CYS A 283 1.28 8.21 6.56
C CYS A 283 0.06 8.40 5.64
N HIS A 284 -1.14 8.49 6.20
CA HIS A 284 -2.38 8.65 5.45
C HIS A 284 -2.96 10.04 5.67
N PHE A 285 -3.06 10.81 4.59
CA PHE A 285 -3.56 12.18 4.60
C PHE A 285 -4.68 12.33 3.56
N ASN A 286 -5.75 13.02 3.94
CA ASN A 286 -6.82 13.38 3.02
C ASN A 286 -6.63 14.80 2.46
N PHE A 287 -7.49 15.22 1.54
CA PHE A 287 -7.38 16.55 0.91
C PHE A 287 -7.45 17.72 1.90
N ASP A 288 -8.21 17.61 2.99
CA ASP A 288 -8.25 18.66 4.00
C ASP A 288 -6.94 18.72 4.79
N ASP A 289 -6.36 17.57 5.16
CA ASP A 289 -5.04 17.47 5.78
C ASP A 289 -3.93 18.09 4.92
N LEU A 290 -4.08 18.01 3.59
CA LEU A 290 -3.17 18.63 2.64
C LEU A 290 -3.37 20.15 2.61
N ARG A 291 -4.60 20.63 2.40
CA ARG A 291 -4.89 22.07 2.27
C ARG A 291 -4.55 22.85 3.54
N ASN A 292 -4.81 22.28 4.71
CA ASN A 292 -4.59 22.95 6.00
C ASN A 292 -3.14 22.81 6.51
N GLY A 293 -2.26 22.10 5.80
CA GLY A 293 -0.86 21.94 6.15
C GLY A 293 -0.56 20.88 7.22
N THR A 294 -1.55 20.07 7.63
CA THR A 294 -1.36 18.97 8.61
C THR A 294 -0.29 17.99 8.12
N ALA A 295 -0.37 17.57 6.85
CA ALA A 295 0.63 16.69 6.27
C ALA A 295 2.02 17.32 6.27
N TRP A 296 2.13 18.60 5.87
CA TRP A 296 3.40 19.32 5.84
C TRP A 296 4.03 19.46 7.23
N LYS A 297 3.23 19.73 8.26
CA LYS A 297 3.70 19.86 9.64
C LYS A 297 4.44 18.62 10.13
N ILE A 298 4.01 17.43 9.72
CA ILE A 298 4.66 16.16 10.06
C ILE A 298 5.84 15.90 9.14
N ILE A 299 5.64 15.98 7.82
CA ILE A 299 6.64 15.60 6.82
C ILE A 299 7.90 16.47 6.90
N LYS A 300 7.75 17.76 7.20
CA LYS A 300 8.87 18.70 7.25
C LYS A 300 9.92 18.33 8.30
N ASP A 301 9.58 17.57 9.34
CA ASP A 301 10.52 17.22 10.40
C ASP A 301 11.48 16.07 9.98
N TYR A 302 11.22 15.43 8.83
CA TYR A 302 11.98 14.30 8.29
C TYR A 302 12.85 14.65 7.07
N ILE A 303 12.94 15.94 6.73
CA ILE A 303 13.67 16.49 5.56
C ILE A 303 14.87 17.30 6.05
#